data_AF-A0A353C5D0-F1
#
_entry.id   AF-A0A353C5D0-F1
#
_cell.length_a   1.000
_cell.length_b   1.000
_cell.length_c   1.000
_cell.angle_alpha   90.00
_cell.angle_beta   90.00
_cell.angle_gamma   90.00
#
_symmetry.space_group_name_H-M   'P 1'
#
loop_
_entity.id
_entity.type
_entity.pdbx_description
1 polymer ?
#
loop_
_entity_poly.entity_id
_entity_poly.type
_entity_poly.pdbx_seq_one_letter_code
_entity_poly.pdbx_strand_id
1 'polypeptide(L)'
;MEKPLTFAQRFKYVTADGLSYLAVIITIGTAFCYYFGSQTPSFLLWAVALILVRIALNKIDGDITFEKPVSSMKGKIINVLPDQYADLILMIGIGTSSLCRPVFSLMGIATVALISYSGMLGKALGFDWQNQGPLRKTERLVLVVLFTLVQYFLLIDGMHALLLGITAMEWSMVLVVLLGQLTVFDRLVGISKENAKLEWLKNEKYKNITQKILIAYDSETGNTERVAEEISNCLKVGIRKIDDITGVKSYDLVIFGSRESGRRPSSKIIDFIQKHQDIKEYAVFITYKNRFWGAIHTRMCFSYFKKLVGKNPVAVFSCKAAYEKDELYREHLHEDPNLLNAFLFGIKVVQDLSNRI
;
A
#
# COMPACT_ATOMS: atom_id res chain seq x y z
N MET A 1 -24.12 19.07 -20.27
CA MET A 1 -22.68 18.83 -20.53
C MET A 1 -22.46 17.32 -20.41
N GLU A 2 -22.33 16.63 -21.53
CA GLU A 2 -21.99 15.20 -21.54
C GLU A 2 -20.59 15.03 -20.94
N LYS A 3 -20.43 14.10 -20.00
CA LYS A 3 -19.10 13.72 -19.48
C LYS A 3 -18.26 13.21 -20.65
N PRO A 4 -16.99 13.63 -20.80
CA PRO A 4 -16.12 13.06 -21.82
C PRO A 4 -16.02 11.55 -21.60
N LEU A 5 -16.18 10.75 -22.66
CA LEU A 5 -16.09 9.30 -22.55
C LEU A 5 -14.75 8.91 -21.91
N THR A 6 -14.76 8.07 -20.86
CA THR A 6 -13.53 7.50 -20.30
C THR A 6 -12.77 6.75 -21.39
N PHE A 7 -11.43 6.73 -21.33
CA PHE A 7 -10.58 6.02 -22.30
C PHE A 7 -11.00 4.55 -22.49
N ALA A 8 -11.49 3.92 -21.41
CA ALA A 8 -12.04 2.56 -21.39
C ALA A 8 -13.30 2.39 -22.28
N GLN A 9 -14.14 3.42 -22.40
CA GLN A 9 -15.36 3.37 -23.22
C GLN A 9 -15.07 3.32 -24.73
N ARG A 10 -13.83 3.64 -25.16
CA ARG A 10 -13.37 3.47 -26.55
C ARG A 10 -13.04 2.02 -26.91
N PHE A 11 -12.85 1.13 -25.93
CA PHE A 11 -12.51 -0.28 -26.12
C PHE A 11 -13.70 -1.22 -25.82
N LYS A 12 -14.92 -0.78 -26.13
CA LYS A 12 -16.19 -1.48 -25.86
C LYS A 12 -16.26 -2.92 -26.41
N TYR A 13 -15.40 -3.29 -27.37
CA TYR A 13 -15.36 -4.59 -28.04
C TYR A 13 -14.18 -5.49 -27.65
N VAL A 14 -13.26 -5.02 -26.80
CA VAL A 14 -12.12 -5.85 -26.37
C VAL A 14 -12.51 -6.60 -25.10
N THR A 15 -12.47 -7.93 -25.15
CA THR A 15 -12.65 -8.76 -23.96
C THR A 15 -11.38 -8.73 -23.10
N ALA A 16 -11.54 -8.64 -21.77
CA ALA A 16 -10.43 -8.70 -20.81
C ALA A 16 -9.54 -9.94 -21.04
N ASP A 17 -10.19 -11.06 -21.38
CA ASP A 17 -9.55 -12.31 -21.77
C ASP A 17 -8.60 -12.12 -22.97
N GLY A 18 -9.03 -11.41 -24.02
CA GLY A 18 -8.22 -11.16 -25.21
C GLY A 18 -6.98 -10.31 -24.94
N LEU A 19 -7.08 -9.32 -24.04
CA LEU A 19 -5.93 -8.52 -23.59
C LEU A 19 -4.92 -9.38 -22.84
N SER A 20 -5.41 -10.27 -21.97
CA SER A 20 -4.58 -11.17 -21.17
C SER A 20 -3.79 -12.15 -22.06
N TYR A 21 -4.42 -12.73 -23.09
CA TYR A 21 -3.71 -13.58 -24.06
C TYR A 21 -2.73 -12.81 -24.94
N LEU A 22 -3.10 -11.59 -25.35
CA LEU A 22 -2.20 -10.72 -26.11
C LEU A 22 -0.94 -10.37 -25.31
N ALA A 23 -1.08 -10.13 -24.00
CA ALA A 23 0.06 -9.89 -23.12
C ALA A 23 1.02 -11.09 -23.07
N VAL A 24 0.52 -12.32 -23.11
CA VAL A 24 1.35 -13.54 -23.20
C VAL A 24 2.11 -13.57 -24.52
N ILE A 25 1.43 -13.34 -25.65
CA ILE A 25 2.06 -13.32 -26.99
C ILE A 25 3.17 -12.26 -27.06
N ILE A 26 2.89 -11.05 -26.59
CA ILE A 26 3.87 -9.96 -26.52
C ILE A 26 5.08 -10.40 -25.70
N THR A 27 4.85 -11.10 -24.59
CA THR A 27 5.93 -11.51 -23.70
C THR A 27 6.78 -12.64 -24.27
N ILE A 28 6.22 -13.53 -25.10
CA ILE A 28 7.00 -14.49 -25.90
C ILE A 28 7.94 -13.74 -26.85
N GLY A 29 7.45 -12.70 -27.53
CA GLY A 29 8.28 -11.82 -28.37
C GLY A 29 9.38 -11.11 -27.57
N THR A 30 9.06 -10.64 -26.36
CA THR A 30 10.04 -10.04 -25.44
C THR A 30 11.11 -11.05 -25.03
N ALA A 31 10.75 -12.29 -24.71
CA ALA A 31 11.69 -13.35 -24.35
C ALA A 31 12.64 -13.68 -25.50
N PHE A 32 12.11 -13.75 -26.73
CA PHE A 32 12.91 -13.89 -27.95
C PHE A 32 13.92 -12.75 -28.10
N CYS A 33 13.49 -11.51 -27.87
CA CYS A 33 14.37 -10.34 -27.93
C CYS A 33 15.51 -10.41 -26.90
N TYR A 34 15.24 -10.88 -25.67
CA TYR A 34 16.31 -11.06 -24.68
C TYR A 34 17.30 -12.14 -25.08
N TYR A 35 16.82 -13.27 -25.61
CA TYR A 35 17.68 -14.39 -26.04
C TYR A 35 18.75 -13.94 -27.05
N PHE A 36 18.37 -13.12 -28.03
CA PHE A 36 19.29 -12.59 -29.06
C PHE A 36 19.93 -11.23 -28.71
N GLY A 37 19.52 -10.60 -27.60
CA GLY A 37 19.90 -9.23 -27.25
C GLY A 37 21.38 -9.03 -26.95
N SER A 38 22.11 -10.09 -26.58
CA SER A 38 23.57 -10.01 -26.39
C SER A 38 24.35 -9.97 -27.71
N GLN A 39 23.85 -10.67 -28.74
CA GLN A 39 24.49 -10.74 -30.06
C GLN A 39 24.12 -9.51 -30.89
N THR A 40 22.86 -9.10 -30.82
CA THR A 40 22.34 -7.95 -31.55
C THR A 40 21.64 -7.01 -30.56
N PRO A 41 22.35 -6.00 -30.01
CA PRO A 41 21.83 -5.13 -28.96
C PRO A 41 20.51 -4.42 -29.30
N SER A 42 20.19 -4.20 -30.58
CA SER A 42 18.92 -3.58 -30.98
C SER A 42 17.68 -4.39 -30.56
N PHE A 43 17.79 -5.70 -30.34
CA PHE A 43 16.70 -6.49 -29.76
C PHE A 43 16.35 -6.04 -28.33
N LEU A 44 17.28 -5.48 -27.57
CA LEU A 44 16.96 -4.94 -26.24
C LEU A 44 16.02 -3.72 -26.31
N LEU A 45 16.14 -2.90 -27.36
CA LEU A 45 15.19 -1.80 -27.60
C LEU A 45 13.79 -2.32 -27.98
N TRP A 46 13.72 -3.39 -28.78
CA TRP A 46 12.47 -4.07 -29.06
C TRP A 46 11.85 -4.70 -27.81
N ALA A 47 12.66 -5.32 -26.95
CA ALA A 47 12.21 -5.83 -25.67
C ALA A 47 11.62 -4.71 -24.80
N VAL A 48 12.28 -3.54 -24.74
CA VAL A 48 11.75 -2.36 -24.03
C VAL A 48 10.40 -1.94 -24.61
N ALA A 49 10.29 -1.80 -25.94
CA ALA A 49 9.04 -1.41 -26.58
C ALA A 49 7.90 -2.38 -26.26
N LEU A 50 8.16 -3.70 -26.35
CA LEU A 50 7.17 -4.73 -26.04
C LEU A 50 6.75 -4.73 -24.57
N ILE A 51 7.68 -4.51 -23.64
CA ILE A 51 7.35 -4.39 -22.20
C ILE A 51 6.50 -3.14 -21.93
N LEU A 52 6.79 -2.01 -22.59
CA LEU A 52 5.97 -0.80 -22.47
C LEU A 52 4.56 -1.02 -23.01
N VAL A 53 4.39 -1.74 -24.12
CA VAL A 53 3.08 -2.16 -24.61
C VAL A 53 2.38 -3.03 -23.57
N ARG A 54 3.06 -4.01 -22.97
CA ARG A 54 2.49 -4.85 -21.89
C ARG A 54 2.02 -4.01 -20.70
N ILE A 55 2.81 -3.04 -20.25
CA ILE A 55 2.41 -2.13 -19.16
C ILE A 55 1.12 -1.37 -19.54
N ALA A 56 1.02 -0.88 -20.78
CA ALA A 56 -0.18 -0.20 -21.25
C ALA A 56 -1.40 -1.13 -21.29
N LEU A 57 -1.26 -2.37 -21.78
CA LEU A 57 -2.34 -3.36 -21.79
C LEU A 57 -2.83 -3.69 -20.38
N ASN A 58 -1.91 -3.90 -19.43
CA ASN A 58 -2.24 -4.18 -18.03
C ASN A 58 -3.02 -3.02 -17.39
N LYS A 59 -2.68 -1.77 -17.74
CA LYS A 59 -3.41 -0.60 -17.26
C LYS A 59 -4.84 -0.57 -17.82
N ILE A 60 -4.98 -0.81 -19.12
CA ILE A 60 -6.29 -0.85 -19.80
C ILE A 60 -7.17 -1.97 -19.21
N ASP A 61 -6.61 -3.16 -18.96
CA ASP A 61 -7.35 -4.28 -18.35
C ASP A 61 -7.82 -3.95 -16.93
N GLY A 62 -6.97 -3.27 -16.14
CA GLY A 62 -7.33 -2.77 -14.82
C GLY A 62 -8.52 -1.80 -14.86
N ASP A 63 -8.48 -0.83 -15.78
CA ASP A 63 -9.54 0.18 -15.94
C ASP A 63 -10.87 -0.47 -16.42
N ILE A 64 -10.81 -1.43 -17.37
CA ILE A 64 -11.99 -2.14 -17.90
C ILE A 64 -12.65 -3.02 -16.84
N THR A 65 -11.86 -3.68 -16.00
CA THR A 65 -12.37 -4.55 -14.94
C THR A 65 -13.11 -3.75 -13.86
N PHE A 66 -12.70 -2.49 -13.64
CA PHE A 66 -13.30 -1.59 -12.67
C PHE A 66 -14.68 -1.07 -13.11
N GLU A 67 -14.85 -0.74 -14.39
CA GLU A 67 -16.12 -0.18 -14.92
C GLU A 67 -17.27 -1.22 -15.04
N LYS A 68 -17.01 -2.52 -14.89
CA LYS A 68 -18.03 -3.58 -15.05
C LYS A 68 -18.54 -4.09 -13.69
N PRO A 69 -19.81 -3.83 -13.30
CA PRO A 69 -20.38 -4.33 -12.04
C PRO A 69 -20.60 -5.86 -11.99
N VAL A 70 -20.16 -6.60 -13.01
CA VAL A 70 -20.30 -8.05 -13.14
C VAL A 70 -18.97 -8.69 -13.56
N SER A 71 -17.95 -8.61 -12.71
CA SER A 71 -16.82 -9.53 -12.85
C SER A 71 -17.27 -10.88 -12.26
N SER A 72 -17.81 -11.76 -13.09
CA SER A 72 -18.06 -13.15 -12.68
C SER A 72 -16.77 -13.76 -12.11
N MET A 73 -16.89 -14.69 -11.16
CA MET A 73 -15.72 -15.36 -10.55
C MET A 73 -14.80 -16.00 -11.62
N LYS A 74 -15.36 -16.41 -12.76
CA LYS A 74 -14.61 -16.88 -13.94
C LYS A 74 -13.73 -15.79 -14.56
N GLY A 75 -14.23 -14.57 -14.74
CA GLY A 75 -13.44 -13.45 -15.31
C GLY A 75 -12.26 -13.05 -14.43
N LYS A 76 -12.40 -13.11 -13.09
CA LYS A 76 -11.28 -12.87 -12.16
C LYS A 76 -10.17 -13.93 -12.28
N ILE A 77 -10.53 -15.19 -12.57
CA ILE A 77 -9.56 -16.28 -12.77
C ILE A 77 -8.84 -16.13 -14.11
N ILE A 78 -9.58 -15.78 -15.17
CA ILE A 78 -9.03 -15.68 -16.53
C ILE A 78 -8.00 -14.54 -16.66
N ASN A 79 -8.10 -13.47 -15.87
CA ASN A 79 -7.09 -12.40 -15.92
C ASN A 79 -5.82 -12.73 -15.10
N VAL A 80 -5.94 -13.50 -14.03
CA VAL A 80 -4.81 -13.74 -13.11
C VAL A 80 -3.80 -14.73 -13.68
N LEU A 81 -4.26 -15.77 -14.38
CA LEU A 81 -3.40 -16.86 -14.83
C LEU A 81 -2.48 -16.47 -16.02
N PRO A 82 -2.97 -15.84 -17.11
CA PRO A 82 -2.12 -15.42 -18.23
C PRO A 82 -1.05 -14.41 -17.81
N ASP A 83 -1.37 -13.52 -16.87
CA ASP A 83 -0.40 -12.59 -16.29
C ASP A 83 0.79 -13.30 -15.64
N GLN A 84 0.53 -14.40 -14.91
CA GLN A 84 1.57 -15.21 -14.29
C GLN A 84 2.41 -15.93 -15.34
N TYR A 85 1.78 -16.45 -16.40
CA TYR A 85 2.51 -17.04 -17.52
C TYR A 85 3.37 -16.01 -18.24
N ALA A 86 2.86 -14.80 -18.47
CA ALA A 86 3.63 -13.72 -19.07
C ALA A 86 4.85 -13.36 -18.19
N ASP A 87 4.66 -13.21 -16.88
CA ASP A 87 5.79 -12.96 -15.97
C ASP A 87 6.82 -14.10 -15.99
N LEU A 88 6.37 -15.36 -16.00
CA LEU A 88 7.25 -16.53 -16.08
C LEU A 88 8.05 -16.54 -17.38
N ILE A 89 7.38 -16.34 -18.52
CA ILE A 89 8.00 -16.31 -19.86
C ILE A 89 9.04 -15.17 -19.94
N LEU A 90 8.72 -13.98 -19.43
CA LEU A 90 9.65 -12.86 -19.41
C LEU A 90 10.93 -13.23 -18.66
N MET A 91 10.79 -13.77 -17.44
CA MET A 91 11.94 -14.14 -16.62
C MET A 91 12.74 -15.26 -17.28
N ILE A 92 12.08 -16.29 -17.81
CA ILE A 92 12.75 -17.36 -18.58
C ILE A 92 13.57 -16.77 -19.73
N GLY A 93 13.00 -15.85 -20.51
CA GLY A 93 13.71 -15.18 -21.61
C GLY A 93 14.93 -14.39 -21.17
N ILE A 94 14.87 -13.73 -20.02
CA ILE A 94 16.03 -13.04 -19.43
C ILE A 94 17.08 -14.08 -19.01
N GLY A 95 16.68 -15.13 -18.29
CA GLY A 95 17.57 -16.16 -17.76
C GLY A 95 18.17 -17.11 -18.79
N THR A 96 17.59 -17.22 -19.98
CA THR A 96 18.17 -17.95 -21.11
C THR A 96 19.11 -17.09 -21.97
N SER A 97 19.09 -15.76 -21.79
CA SER A 97 20.05 -14.90 -22.47
C SER A 97 21.43 -14.99 -21.80
N SER A 98 22.49 -14.74 -22.57
CA SER A 98 23.84 -14.62 -21.99
C SER A 98 24.05 -13.36 -21.14
N LEU A 99 23.03 -12.49 -21.05
CA LEU A 99 23.06 -11.29 -20.23
C LEU A 99 22.70 -11.57 -18.77
N CYS A 100 22.17 -12.75 -18.43
CA CYS A 100 21.79 -13.07 -17.06
C CYS A 100 22.04 -14.55 -16.75
N ARG A 101 22.84 -14.86 -15.73
CA ARG A 101 23.02 -16.25 -15.29
C ARG A 101 21.68 -16.84 -14.85
N PRO A 102 21.35 -18.09 -15.26
CA PRO A 102 20.07 -18.71 -14.96
C PRO A 102 19.68 -18.70 -13.48
N VAL A 103 20.65 -18.80 -12.56
CA VAL A 103 20.41 -18.78 -11.10
C VAL A 103 19.67 -17.51 -10.65
N PHE A 104 20.06 -16.33 -11.12
CA PHE A 104 19.40 -15.07 -10.74
C PHE A 104 17.97 -15.01 -11.26
N SER A 105 17.77 -15.46 -12.50
CA SER A 105 16.45 -15.54 -13.10
C SER A 105 15.53 -16.54 -12.38
N LEU A 106 16.05 -17.72 -12.01
CA LEU A 106 15.30 -18.72 -11.25
C LEU A 106 14.85 -18.18 -9.88
N MET A 107 15.73 -17.47 -9.17
CA MET A 107 15.36 -16.77 -7.93
C MET A 107 14.32 -15.67 -8.17
N GLY A 108 14.44 -14.95 -9.28
CA GLY A 108 13.45 -13.97 -9.73
C GLY A 108 12.07 -14.59 -9.98
N ILE A 109 12.01 -15.72 -10.69
CA ILE A 109 10.77 -16.49 -10.94
C ILE A 109 10.12 -16.91 -9.63
N ALA A 110 10.89 -17.55 -8.74
CA ALA A 110 10.39 -17.98 -7.43
C ALA A 110 9.84 -16.78 -6.63
N THR A 111 10.54 -15.65 -6.67
CA THR A 111 10.10 -14.43 -5.98
C THR A 111 8.80 -13.87 -6.57
N VAL A 112 8.69 -13.77 -7.89
CA VAL A 112 7.45 -13.27 -8.54
C VAL A 112 6.26 -14.19 -8.28
N ALA A 113 6.48 -15.51 -8.25
CA ALA A 113 5.47 -16.48 -7.86
C ALA A 113 4.99 -16.25 -6.41
N LEU A 114 5.91 -16.03 -5.46
CA LEU A 114 5.59 -15.73 -4.07
C LEU A 114 4.84 -14.40 -3.90
N ILE A 115 5.19 -13.37 -4.68
CA ILE A 115 4.44 -12.11 -4.70
C ILE A 115 3.00 -12.38 -5.13
N SER A 116 2.78 -13.07 -6.26
CA SER A 116 1.44 -13.38 -6.74
C SER A 116 0.64 -14.24 -5.75
N TYR A 117 1.28 -15.25 -5.14
CA TYR A 117 0.67 -16.10 -4.12
C TYR A 117 0.25 -15.32 -2.87
N SER A 118 1.15 -14.51 -2.29
CA SER A 118 0.84 -13.70 -1.10
C SER A 118 -0.29 -12.69 -1.35
N GLY A 119 -0.45 -12.21 -2.59
CA GLY A 119 -1.60 -11.39 -3.00
C GLY A 119 -2.94 -12.13 -2.92
N MET A 120 -2.97 -13.37 -3.45
CA MET A 120 -4.16 -14.24 -3.42
C MET A 120 -4.46 -14.82 -2.04
N LEU A 121 -3.44 -15.02 -1.21
CA LEU A 121 -3.57 -15.62 0.11
C LEU A 121 -4.54 -14.83 1.01
N GLY A 122 -4.52 -13.49 0.95
CA GLY A 122 -5.48 -12.66 1.67
C GLY A 122 -6.93 -13.00 1.29
N LYS A 123 -7.23 -13.09 -0.01
CA LYS A 123 -8.55 -13.52 -0.50
C LYS A 123 -8.93 -14.94 -0.10
N ALA A 124 -7.97 -15.87 -0.13
CA ALA A 124 -8.22 -17.25 0.29
C ALA A 124 -8.61 -17.34 1.77
N LEU A 125 -8.13 -16.41 2.61
CA LEU A 125 -8.47 -16.30 4.03
C LEU A 125 -9.74 -15.48 4.30
N GLY A 126 -10.41 -14.98 3.26
CA GLY A 126 -11.61 -14.15 3.38
C GLY A 126 -11.35 -12.66 3.60
N PHE A 127 -10.12 -12.20 3.39
CA PHE A 127 -9.75 -10.79 3.39
C PHE A 127 -9.63 -10.21 1.98
N ASP A 128 -9.24 -8.95 1.86
CA ASP A 128 -9.07 -8.30 0.57
C ASP A 128 -7.78 -8.73 -0.14
N TRP A 129 -7.69 -8.41 -1.44
CA TRP A 129 -6.50 -8.72 -2.22
C TRP A 129 -5.33 -7.84 -1.76
N GLN A 130 -4.22 -8.47 -1.40
CA GLN A 130 -3.05 -7.73 -0.91
C GLN A 130 -2.25 -7.17 -2.09
N ASN A 131 -2.33 -5.85 -2.29
CA ASN A 131 -1.71 -5.12 -3.42
C ASN A 131 -0.51 -4.25 -3.02
N GLN A 132 -0.19 -4.16 -1.73
CA GLN A 132 0.91 -3.37 -1.21
C GLN A 132 2.30 -3.97 -1.52
N GLY A 133 3.32 -3.19 -1.19
CA GLY A 133 4.74 -3.50 -1.32
C GLY A 133 5.44 -2.73 -2.45
N PRO A 134 6.79 -2.67 -2.44
CA PRO A 134 7.57 -1.89 -3.39
C PRO A 134 7.63 -2.47 -4.81
N LEU A 135 7.45 -3.79 -4.96
CA LEU A 135 7.59 -4.49 -6.24
C LEU A 135 6.26 -5.11 -6.69
N ARG A 136 5.27 -4.26 -6.99
CA ARG A 136 4.01 -4.72 -7.59
C ARG A 136 4.22 -5.02 -9.09
N LYS A 137 3.15 -5.44 -9.76
CA LYS A 137 3.20 -5.90 -11.16
C LYS A 137 3.86 -4.88 -12.10
N THR A 138 3.40 -3.63 -12.06
CA THR A 138 3.89 -2.58 -12.96
C THR A 138 5.30 -2.12 -12.58
N GLU A 139 5.59 -1.93 -11.29
CA GLU A 139 6.90 -1.48 -10.82
C GLU A 139 8.01 -2.46 -11.20
N ARG A 140 7.73 -3.77 -11.18
CA ARG A 140 8.68 -4.78 -11.65
C ARG A 140 8.99 -4.66 -13.13
N LEU A 141 7.98 -4.40 -13.97
CA LEU A 141 8.20 -4.23 -15.41
C LEU A 141 8.99 -2.95 -15.71
N VAL A 142 8.69 -1.87 -14.99
CA VAL A 142 9.46 -0.62 -15.08
C VAL A 142 10.92 -0.86 -14.69
N LEU A 143 11.17 -1.59 -13.60
CA LEU A 143 12.52 -1.96 -13.18
C LEU A 143 13.27 -2.72 -14.29
N VAL A 144 12.64 -3.73 -14.89
CA VAL A 144 13.23 -4.48 -16.01
C VAL A 144 13.53 -3.54 -17.18
N VAL A 145 12.61 -2.66 -17.59
CA VAL A 145 12.84 -1.68 -18.67
C VAL A 145 14.06 -0.81 -18.40
N LEU A 146 14.18 -0.26 -17.18
CA LEU A 146 15.30 0.61 -16.82
C LEU A 146 16.64 -0.11 -16.94
N PHE A 147 16.75 -1.33 -16.40
CA PHE A 147 17.98 -2.09 -16.47
C PHE A 147 18.29 -2.64 -17.87
N THR A 148 17.27 -2.90 -18.68
CA THR A 148 17.46 -3.26 -20.10
C THR A 148 18.01 -2.09 -20.90
N LEU A 149 17.56 -0.86 -20.64
CA LEU A 149 18.15 0.33 -21.26
C LEU A 149 19.60 0.53 -20.82
N VAL A 150 19.90 0.37 -19.53
CA VAL A 150 21.28 0.41 -19.03
C VAL A 150 22.15 -0.65 -19.71
N GLN A 151 21.65 -1.90 -19.82
CA GLN A 151 22.37 -2.98 -20.49
C GLN A 151 22.63 -2.67 -21.97
N TYR A 152 21.66 -2.08 -22.66
CA TYR A 152 21.82 -1.68 -24.06
C TYR A 152 22.96 -0.68 -24.27
N PHE A 153 23.01 0.38 -23.46
CA PHE A 153 24.08 1.38 -23.55
C PHE A 153 25.45 0.78 -23.20
N LEU A 154 25.52 -0.08 -22.17
CA LEU A 154 26.76 -0.79 -21.84
C LEU A 154 27.28 -1.61 -23.03
N LEU A 155 26.41 -2.35 -23.72
CA LEU A 155 26.81 -3.15 -24.88
C LEU A 155 27.31 -2.29 -26.04
N ILE A 156 26.72 -1.11 -26.27
CA ILE A 156 27.21 -0.15 -27.28
C ILE A 156 28.62 0.33 -26.94
N ASP A 157 28.87 0.61 -25.65
CA ASP A 157 30.18 1.05 -25.16
C ASP A 157 31.20 -0.09 -25.07
N GLY A 158 30.86 -1.31 -25.52
CA GLY A 158 31.72 -2.50 -25.47
C GLY A 158 31.85 -3.12 -24.07
N MET A 159 31.02 -2.69 -23.12
CA MET A 159 30.99 -3.18 -21.75
C MET A 159 29.90 -4.25 -21.57
N HIS A 160 30.26 -5.36 -20.93
CA HIS A 160 29.30 -6.44 -20.62
C HIS A 160 28.75 -6.38 -19.19
N ALA A 161 29.52 -5.84 -18.25
CA ALA A 161 29.19 -5.76 -16.83
C ALA A 161 28.98 -4.31 -16.37
N LEU A 162 28.09 -4.13 -15.38
CA LEU A 162 27.80 -2.82 -14.78
C LEU A 162 28.68 -2.58 -13.54
N LEU A 163 28.56 -3.44 -12.53
CA LEU A 163 29.26 -3.31 -11.26
C LEU A 163 29.53 -4.70 -10.66
N LEU A 164 30.68 -4.88 -9.99
CA LEU A 164 31.10 -6.14 -9.38
C LEU A 164 31.19 -7.33 -10.35
N GLY A 165 31.42 -7.07 -11.64
CA GLY A 165 31.43 -8.11 -12.67
C GLY A 165 30.06 -8.72 -12.98
N ILE A 166 28.98 -8.07 -12.53
CA ILE A 166 27.59 -8.47 -12.70
C ILE A 166 26.95 -7.56 -13.77
N THR A 167 26.16 -8.14 -14.66
CA THR A 167 25.49 -7.39 -15.74
C THR A 167 24.36 -6.52 -15.18
N ALA A 168 23.88 -5.54 -15.96
CA ALA A 168 22.72 -4.75 -15.54
C ALA A 168 21.46 -5.64 -15.41
N MET A 169 21.29 -6.63 -16.28
CA MET A 169 20.16 -7.57 -16.17
C MET A 169 20.22 -8.42 -14.90
N GLU A 170 21.40 -8.85 -14.46
CA GLU A 170 21.55 -9.58 -13.20
C GLU A 170 21.25 -8.69 -11.98
N TRP A 171 21.69 -7.42 -12.00
CA TRP A 171 21.31 -6.45 -10.98
C TRP A 171 19.79 -6.23 -10.93
N SER A 172 19.13 -6.22 -12.08
CA SER A 172 17.67 -6.16 -12.14
C SER A 172 17.03 -7.35 -11.41
N MET A 173 17.55 -8.57 -11.61
CA MET A 173 17.06 -9.77 -10.93
C MET A 173 17.33 -9.75 -9.43
N VAL A 174 18.50 -9.27 -9.00
CA VAL A 174 18.82 -9.08 -7.57
C VAL A 174 17.81 -8.13 -6.93
N LEU A 175 17.51 -6.99 -7.58
CA LEU A 175 16.51 -6.05 -7.07
C LEU A 175 15.10 -6.63 -7.10
N VAL A 176 14.74 -7.43 -8.10
CA VAL A 176 13.47 -8.18 -8.13
C VAL A 176 13.37 -9.12 -6.93
N VAL A 177 14.45 -9.83 -6.60
CA VAL A 177 14.48 -10.71 -5.43
C VAL A 177 14.33 -9.90 -4.15
N LEU A 178 15.20 -8.91 -3.91
CA LEU A 178 15.20 -8.15 -2.66
C LEU A 178 13.89 -7.38 -2.43
N LEU A 179 13.45 -6.59 -3.40
CA LEU A 179 12.21 -5.82 -3.30
C LEU A 179 10.98 -6.73 -3.33
N GLY A 180 11.08 -7.88 -3.99
CA GLY A 180 10.03 -8.88 -4.01
C GLY A 180 9.82 -9.55 -2.65
N GLN A 181 10.89 -9.91 -1.94
CA GLN A 181 10.78 -10.44 -0.58
C GLN A 181 10.21 -9.39 0.40
N LEU A 182 10.62 -8.12 0.27
CA LEU A 182 9.99 -7.02 1.02
C LEU A 182 8.49 -6.90 0.72
N THR A 183 8.10 -7.05 -0.56
CA THR A 183 6.69 -7.04 -0.97
C THR A 183 5.91 -8.19 -0.36
N VAL A 184 6.47 -9.40 -0.35
CA VAL A 184 5.85 -10.57 0.30
C VAL A 184 5.66 -10.31 1.79
N PHE A 185 6.68 -9.79 2.47
CA PHE A 185 6.60 -9.44 3.88
C PHE A 185 5.52 -8.39 4.17
N ASP A 186 5.48 -7.30 3.39
CA ASP A 186 4.46 -6.25 3.53
C ASP A 186 3.02 -6.78 3.35
N ARG A 187 2.84 -7.77 2.47
CA ARG A 187 1.56 -8.45 2.26
C ARG A 187 1.18 -9.35 3.43
N LEU A 188 2.12 -10.13 3.95
CA LEU A 188 1.89 -10.94 5.14
C LEU A 188 1.54 -10.08 6.36
N VAL A 189 2.24 -8.96 6.55
CA VAL A 189 1.90 -7.98 7.61
C VAL A 189 0.49 -7.42 7.41
N GLY A 190 0.07 -7.14 6.17
CA GLY A 190 -1.32 -6.74 5.86
C GLY A 190 -2.35 -7.79 6.29
N ILE A 191 -2.13 -9.04 5.91
CA ILE A 191 -2.99 -10.17 6.29
C ILE A 191 -3.06 -10.32 7.81
N SER A 192 -1.92 -10.25 8.51
CA SER A 192 -1.89 -10.34 9.97
C SER A 192 -2.68 -9.22 10.64
N LYS A 193 -2.66 -8.01 10.08
CA LYS A 193 -3.42 -6.85 10.57
C LYS A 193 -4.93 -7.04 10.41
N GLU A 194 -5.37 -7.54 9.26
CA GLU A 194 -6.78 -7.86 9.00
C GLU A 194 -7.26 -8.99 9.92
N ASN A 195 -6.43 -10.01 10.12
CA ASN A 195 -6.73 -11.09 11.06
C ASN A 195 -6.84 -10.58 12.51
N ALA A 196 -5.95 -9.69 12.96
CA ALA A 196 -6.04 -9.10 14.29
C ALA A 196 -7.34 -8.30 14.50
N LYS A 197 -7.80 -7.56 13.47
CA LYS A 197 -9.12 -6.90 13.49
C LYS A 197 -10.26 -7.91 13.58
N LEU A 198 -10.20 -8.99 12.80
CA LEU A 198 -11.23 -10.04 12.82
C LEU A 198 -11.30 -10.77 14.18
N GLU A 199 -10.15 -11.13 14.76
CA GLU A 199 -10.05 -11.75 16.08
C GLU A 199 -10.62 -10.83 17.17
N TRP A 200 -10.30 -9.54 17.13
CA TRP A 200 -10.87 -8.55 18.04
C TRP A 200 -12.40 -8.51 17.96
N LEU A 201 -12.94 -8.47 16.75
CA LEU A 201 -14.38 -8.41 16.52
C LEU A 201 -15.11 -9.69 17.00
N LYS A 202 -14.46 -10.84 16.91
CA LYS A 202 -15.02 -12.14 17.34
C LYS A 202 -14.93 -12.37 18.85
N ASN A 203 -13.91 -11.83 19.52
CA ASN A 203 -13.63 -12.16 20.91
C ASN A 203 -14.48 -11.30 21.88
N GLU A 204 -15.38 -11.97 22.61
CA GLU A 204 -16.29 -11.31 23.54
C GLU A 204 -15.60 -10.65 24.73
N LYS A 205 -14.38 -11.12 25.08
CA LYS A 205 -13.58 -10.55 26.17
C LYS A 205 -13.33 -9.05 25.99
N TYR A 206 -13.21 -8.58 24.75
CA TYR A 206 -12.92 -7.19 24.42
C TYR A 206 -14.17 -6.30 24.31
N LYS A 207 -15.38 -6.86 24.46
CA LYS A 207 -16.64 -6.10 24.48
C LYS A 207 -16.90 -5.41 25.83
N ASN A 208 -16.20 -5.80 26.90
CA ASN A 208 -16.40 -5.30 28.26
C ASN A 208 -15.32 -4.29 28.67
N ILE A 209 -15.19 -3.19 27.90
CA ILE A 209 -14.36 -2.06 28.30
C ILE A 209 -15.06 -1.35 29.48
N THR A 210 -14.48 -1.46 30.68
CA THR A 210 -15.05 -0.87 31.91
C THR A 210 -14.62 0.58 32.11
N GLN A 211 -13.49 0.97 31.52
CA GLN A 211 -12.94 2.32 31.61
C GLN A 211 -13.80 3.32 30.83
N LYS A 212 -14.00 4.52 31.38
CA LYS A 212 -14.67 5.61 30.66
C LYS A 212 -13.69 6.24 29.67
N ILE A 213 -13.85 5.95 28.38
CA ILE A 213 -13.01 6.50 27.31
C ILE A 213 -13.75 7.61 26.55
N LEU A 214 -13.05 8.72 26.29
CA LEU A 214 -13.50 9.80 25.42
C LEU A 214 -12.58 9.90 24.20
N ILE A 215 -13.15 9.93 22.99
CA ILE A 215 -12.41 10.31 21.78
C ILE A 215 -12.73 11.78 21.48
N ALA A 216 -11.75 12.65 21.70
CA ALA A 216 -11.85 14.09 21.50
C ALA A 216 -11.01 14.51 20.29
N TYR A 217 -11.60 15.12 19.27
CA TYR A 217 -10.88 15.42 18.02
C TYR A 217 -11.12 16.83 17.49
N ASP A 218 -10.21 17.29 16.64
CA ASP A 218 -10.34 18.50 15.84
C ASP A 218 -10.12 18.18 14.35
N SER A 219 -11.06 18.59 13.51
CA SER A 219 -11.12 18.24 12.08
C SER A 219 -11.72 19.38 11.26
N GLU A 220 -10.95 19.91 10.31
CA GLU A 220 -11.43 20.92 9.36
C GLU A 220 -11.96 20.29 8.05
N THR A 221 -11.35 19.19 7.60
CA THR A 221 -11.64 18.57 6.30
C THR A 221 -12.26 17.17 6.43
N GLY A 222 -12.81 16.81 7.60
CA GLY A 222 -13.36 15.47 7.86
C GLY A 222 -12.34 14.34 8.05
N ASN A 223 -11.06 14.55 7.74
CA ASN A 223 -10.04 13.50 7.80
C ASN A 223 -9.78 12.96 9.22
N THR A 224 -9.58 13.85 10.19
CA THR A 224 -9.36 13.44 11.59
C THR A 224 -10.61 12.81 12.19
N GLU A 225 -11.78 13.30 11.79
CA GLU A 225 -13.08 12.76 12.18
C GLU A 225 -13.25 11.31 11.72
N ARG A 226 -12.95 11.00 10.45
CA ARG A 226 -13.00 9.63 9.92
C ARG A 226 -12.07 8.66 10.64
N VAL A 227 -10.88 9.11 11.03
CA VAL A 227 -9.96 8.30 11.85
C VAL A 227 -10.53 8.10 13.26
N ALA A 228 -11.15 9.13 13.83
CA ALA A 228 -11.84 9.04 15.12
C ALA A 228 -12.99 8.03 15.09
N GLU A 229 -13.80 8.04 14.03
CA GLU A 229 -14.91 7.10 13.79
C GLU A 229 -14.41 5.65 13.76
N GLU A 230 -13.31 5.37 13.08
CA GLU A 230 -12.77 4.01 13.00
C GLU A 230 -12.21 3.52 14.34
N ILE A 231 -11.58 4.39 15.12
CA ILE A 231 -11.18 4.09 16.50
C ILE A 231 -12.41 3.87 17.38
N SER A 232 -13.45 4.69 17.21
CA SER A 232 -14.74 4.55 17.89
C SER A 232 -15.41 3.21 17.56
N ASN A 233 -15.38 2.76 16.31
CA ASN A 233 -15.91 1.46 15.90
C ASN A 233 -15.19 0.30 16.60
N CYS A 234 -13.87 0.42 16.81
CA CYS A 234 -13.09 -0.56 17.57
C CYS A 234 -13.47 -0.61 19.05
N LEU A 235 -13.61 0.57 19.67
CA LEU A 235 -13.79 0.71 21.13
C LEU A 235 -15.26 0.75 21.56
N LYS A 236 -16.19 0.93 20.61
CA LYS A 236 -17.63 1.16 20.84
C LYS A 236 -17.91 2.34 21.78
N VAL A 237 -17.19 3.44 21.60
CA VAL A 237 -17.34 4.68 22.40
C VAL A 237 -17.63 5.88 21.52
N GLY A 238 -18.37 6.86 22.03
CA GLY A 238 -18.70 8.07 21.28
C GLY A 238 -17.48 8.96 20.99
N ILE A 239 -17.52 9.62 19.84
CA ILE A 239 -16.57 10.69 19.47
C ILE A 239 -17.18 12.06 19.75
N ARG A 240 -16.37 13.05 20.12
CA ARG A 240 -16.79 14.45 20.24
C ARG A 240 -15.76 15.41 19.64
N LYS A 241 -16.24 16.47 18.99
CA LYS A 241 -15.39 17.59 18.59
C LYS A 241 -14.93 18.33 19.83
N ILE A 242 -13.72 18.85 19.77
CA ILE A 242 -13.09 19.54 20.90
C ILE A 242 -13.91 20.75 21.39
N ASP A 243 -14.62 21.41 20.47
CA ASP A 243 -15.46 22.57 20.73
C ASP A 243 -16.72 22.23 21.57
N ASP A 244 -17.15 20.96 21.56
CA ASP A 244 -18.38 20.50 22.23
C ASP A 244 -18.12 19.89 23.63
N ILE A 245 -16.88 19.93 24.11
CA ILE A 245 -16.47 19.26 25.35
C ILE A 245 -16.26 20.29 26.46
N THR A 246 -17.01 20.14 27.55
CA THR A 246 -16.97 21.04 28.72
C THR A 246 -16.10 20.54 29.87
N GLY A 247 -15.70 19.26 29.86
CA GLY A 247 -14.86 18.68 30.90
C GLY A 247 -14.42 17.25 30.61
N VAL A 248 -13.27 16.86 31.17
CA VAL A 248 -12.62 15.55 30.94
C VAL A 248 -12.39 14.71 32.20
N LYS A 249 -12.63 15.27 33.39
CA LYS A 249 -12.33 14.65 34.69
C LYS A 249 -13.05 13.32 34.95
N SER A 250 -14.21 13.14 34.33
CA SER A 250 -15.03 11.92 34.45
C SER A 250 -14.52 10.74 33.61
N TYR A 251 -13.54 10.96 32.73
CA TYR A 251 -12.98 9.95 31.85
C TYR A 251 -11.66 9.42 32.40
N ASP A 252 -11.49 8.10 32.30
CA ASP A 252 -10.24 7.42 32.67
C ASP A 252 -9.17 7.57 31.59
N LEU A 253 -9.60 7.68 30.33
CA LEU A 253 -8.73 7.90 29.18
C LEU A 253 -9.36 8.91 28.21
N VAL A 254 -8.55 9.87 27.75
CA VAL A 254 -8.91 10.74 26.62
C VAL A 254 -8.01 10.48 25.42
N ILE A 255 -8.61 10.10 24.28
CA ILE A 255 -7.92 9.91 23.01
C ILE A 255 -8.03 11.19 22.20
N PHE A 256 -6.92 11.90 22.03
CA PHE A 256 -6.88 13.16 21.28
C PHE A 256 -6.58 12.94 19.79
N GLY A 257 -7.46 13.44 18.93
CA GLY A 257 -7.29 13.45 17.48
C GLY A 257 -6.96 14.83 16.96
N SER A 258 -5.77 15.05 16.41
CA SER A 258 -5.37 16.37 15.89
C SER A 258 -4.85 16.30 14.47
N ARG A 259 -5.03 17.39 13.72
CA ARG A 259 -4.28 17.62 12.49
C ARG A 259 -2.86 18.12 12.81
N GLU A 260 -1.90 17.72 12.01
CA GLU A 260 -0.54 18.28 12.08
C GLU A 260 -0.55 19.73 11.56
N SER A 261 0.02 20.63 12.36
CA SER A 261 0.10 22.07 12.07
C SER A 261 1.49 22.61 12.38
N GLY A 262 2.47 22.34 11.51
CA GLY A 262 3.83 22.85 11.68
C GLY A 262 4.54 22.24 12.88
N ARG A 263 4.52 20.90 12.98
CA ARG A 263 5.10 20.07 14.05
C ARG A 263 4.39 20.18 15.40
N ARG A 264 3.22 20.81 15.43
CA ARG A 264 2.36 20.96 16.62
C ARG A 264 0.96 20.42 16.32
N PRO A 265 0.18 20.08 17.37
CA PRO A 265 -1.25 19.90 17.22
C PRO A 265 -1.92 21.21 16.80
N SER A 266 -3.18 21.11 16.37
CA SER A 266 -4.02 22.28 16.15
C SER A 266 -4.11 23.16 17.41
N SER A 267 -4.20 24.47 17.20
CA SER A 267 -4.32 25.45 18.29
C SER A 267 -5.47 25.13 19.23
N LYS A 268 -6.62 24.71 18.69
CA LYS A 268 -7.78 24.30 19.49
C LYS A 268 -7.47 23.19 20.49
N ILE A 269 -6.67 22.19 20.10
CA ILE A 269 -6.27 21.11 21.02
C ILE A 269 -5.28 21.60 22.07
N ILE A 270 -4.37 22.49 21.69
CA ILE A 270 -3.44 23.11 22.65
C ILE A 270 -4.24 23.86 23.72
N ASP A 271 -5.15 24.74 23.29
CA ASP A 271 -5.98 25.56 24.18
C ASP A 271 -6.87 24.68 25.07
N PHE A 272 -7.43 23.60 24.51
CA PHE A 272 -8.26 22.66 25.26
C PHE A 272 -7.50 21.94 26.37
N ILE A 273 -6.31 21.40 26.07
CA ILE A 273 -5.46 20.71 27.07
C ILE A 273 -5.01 21.69 28.16
N GLN A 274 -4.66 22.92 27.79
CA GLN A 274 -4.27 23.94 28.76
C GLN A 274 -5.42 24.31 29.72
N LYS A 275 -6.66 24.33 29.24
CA LYS A 275 -7.86 24.58 30.06
C LYS A 275 -8.25 23.40 30.96
N HIS A 276 -7.82 22.18 30.63
CA HIS A 276 -8.23 20.96 31.30
C HIS A 276 -7.03 20.10 31.73
N GLN A 277 -6.42 20.45 32.87
CA GLN A 277 -5.24 19.71 33.38
C GLN A 277 -5.58 18.41 34.13
N ASP A 278 -6.86 18.12 34.38
CA ASP A 278 -7.34 16.94 35.11
C ASP A 278 -7.40 15.65 34.26
N ILE A 279 -6.49 15.46 33.30
CA ILE A 279 -6.49 14.29 32.40
C ILE A 279 -5.83 13.11 33.13
N LYS A 280 -6.55 11.99 33.35
CA LYS A 280 -6.03 10.79 34.03
C LYS A 280 -5.06 9.97 33.19
N GLU A 281 -5.47 9.54 32.00
CA GLU A 281 -4.60 8.96 30.98
C GLU A 281 -4.95 9.57 29.62
N TYR A 282 -4.03 9.50 28.66
CA TYR A 282 -4.31 9.97 27.31
C TYR A 282 -3.61 9.15 26.23
N ALA A 283 -4.22 9.08 25.05
CA ALA A 283 -3.60 8.60 23.83
C ALA A 283 -3.76 9.66 22.74
N VAL A 284 -2.94 9.59 21.68
CA VAL A 284 -2.95 10.62 20.63
C VAL A 284 -2.91 9.97 19.25
N PHE A 285 -3.77 10.45 18.35
CA PHE A 285 -3.61 10.21 16.92
C PHE A 285 -3.50 11.50 16.12
N ILE A 286 -2.63 11.49 15.10
CA ILE A 286 -2.34 12.66 14.26
C ILE A 286 -2.61 12.37 12.79
N THR A 287 -3.38 13.22 12.12
CA THR A 287 -3.52 13.22 10.66
C THR A 287 -2.60 14.27 10.03
N TYR A 288 -1.86 13.93 8.98
CA TYR A 288 -0.93 14.86 8.32
C TYR A 288 -1.06 14.87 6.80
N LYS A 289 -0.76 16.02 6.18
CA LYS A 289 -0.90 16.23 4.73
C LYS A 289 0.34 15.79 3.93
N ASN A 290 1.53 15.98 4.49
CA ASN A 290 2.77 15.99 3.70
C ASN A 290 3.43 14.60 3.55
N ARG A 291 3.84 14.22 2.33
CA ARG A 291 4.30 12.86 1.99
C ARG A 291 5.71 12.54 2.49
N PHE A 292 6.62 13.52 2.49
CA PHE A 292 8.05 13.27 2.72
C PHE A 292 8.49 13.41 4.19
N TRP A 293 7.99 14.41 4.91
CA TRP A 293 8.41 14.70 6.29
C TRP A 293 7.36 14.37 7.36
N GLY A 294 6.20 13.83 6.96
CA GLY A 294 5.06 13.59 7.85
C GLY A 294 5.41 12.77 9.09
N ALA A 295 6.13 11.65 8.92
CA ALA A 295 6.51 10.78 10.04
C ALA A 295 7.52 11.42 11.03
N ILE A 296 8.38 12.33 10.55
CA ILE A 296 9.32 13.06 11.39
C ILE A 296 8.58 14.17 12.14
N HIS A 297 7.70 14.89 11.45
CA HIS A 297 6.90 15.96 12.04
C HIS A 297 5.91 15.45 13.09
N THR A 298 5.31 14.27 12.88
CA THR A 298 4.40 13.66 13.88
C THR A 298 5.14 13.26 15.16
N ARG A 299 6.39 12.80 15.08
CA ARG A 299 7.22 12.55 16.29
C ARG A 299 7.42 13.82 17.11
N MET A 300 7.67 14.95 16.46
CA MET A 300 7.78 16.24 17.16
C MET A 300 6.43 16.66 17.77
N CYS A 301 5.32 16.41 17.07
CA CYS A 301 3.98 16.64 17.59
C CYS A 301 3.68 15.82 18.86
N PHE A 302 4.04 14.52 18.87
CA PHE A 302 3.90 13.68 20.07
C PHE A 302 4.77 14.18 21.24
N SER A 303 5.98 14.65 20.96
CA SER A 303 6.83 15.29 21.97
C SER A 303 6.18 16.56 22.54
N TYR A 304 5.49 17.34 21.70
CA TYR A 304 4.73 18.51 22.12
C TYR A 304 3.56 18.12 23.04
N PHE A 305 2.77 17.10 22.68
CA PHE A 305 1.72 16.57 23.55
C PHE A 305 2.25 16.13 24.91
N LYS A 306 3.39 15.39 24.94
CA LYS A 306 4.03 14.98 26.18
C LYS A 306 4.38 16.18 27.07
N LYS A 307 4.88 17.27 26.48
CA LYS A 307 5.19 18.51 27.21
C LYS A 307 3.92 19.22 27.71
N LEU A 308 2.85 19.24 26.91
CA LEU A 308 1.58 19.88 27.29
C LEU A 308 0.87 19.15 28.44
N VAL A 309 0.78 17.82 28.37
CA VAL A 309 0.06 17.00 29.36
C VAL A 309 0.93 16.68 30.57
N GLY A 310 2.27 16.76 30.44
CA GLY A 310 3.21 16.49 31.52
C GLY A 310 3.51 15.01 31.78
N LYS A 311 3.06 14.09 30.91
CA LYS A 311 3.32 12.64 31.02
C LYS A 311 3.38 11.94 29.66
N ASN A 312 3.77 10.67 29.65
CA ASN A 312 3.81 9.88 28.42
C ASN A 312 2.40 9.40 28.03
N PRO A 313 2.04 9.45 26.73
CA PRO A 313 0.77 8.89 26.26
C PRO A 313 0.75 7.36 26.46
N VAL A 314 -0.45 6.80 26.58
CA VAL A 314 -0.70 5.35 26.55
C VAL A 314 -0.25 4.78 25.21
N ALA A 315 -0.74 5.37 24.12
CA ALA A 315 -0.33 5.01 22.77
C ALA A 315 -0.33 6.24 21.86
N VAL A 316 0.43 6.15 20.77
CA VAL A 316 0.46 7.16 19.70
C VAL A 316 0.24 6.52 18.34
N PHE A 317 -0.47 7.22 17.46
CA PHE A 317 -0.71 6.82 16.08
C PHE A 317 -0.65 8.03 15.14
N SER A 318 -0.16 7.85 13.93
CA SER A 318 -0.25 8.91 12.93
C SER A 318 -0.46 8.32 11.56
N CYS A 319 -1.30 8.97 10.76
CA CYS A 319 -1.57 8.55 9.39
C CYS A 319 -1.72 9.74 8.45
N LYS A 320 -1.58 9.44 7.16
CA LYS A 320 -1.77 10.45 6.12
C LYS A 320 -3.26 10.79 6.00
N ALA A 321 -3.58 12.07 5.83
CA ALA A 321 -4.92 12.52 5.50
C ALA A 321 -5.29 12.10 4.07
N ALA A 322 -6.45 11.47 3.88
CA ALA A 322 -6.99 11.15 2.57
C ALA A 322 -7.54 12.44 1.93
N TYR A 323 -7.08 12.81 0.73
CA TYR A 323 -7.59 14.00 0.05
C TYR A 323 -8.78 13.62 -0.83
N GLU A 324 -9.93 14.23 -0.55
CA GLU A 324 -11.24 13.97 -1.17
C GLU A 324 -11.35 14.33 -2.67
N LYS A 325 -10.28 14.90 -3.26
CA LYS A 325 -10.24 15.42 -4.64
C LYS A 325 -9.64 14.48 -5.69
N ASP A 326 -9.13 13.30 -5.32
CA ASP A 326 -8.82 12.26 -6.30
C ASP A 326 -10.08 11.44 -6.55
N GLU A 327 -10.73 11.65 -7.70
CA GLU A 327 -11.91 10.88 -8.15
C GLU A 327 -11.60 9.38 -8.20
N LEU A 328 -10.35 9.03 -8.56
CA LEU A 328 -9.80 7.66 -8.53
C LEU A 328 -9.77 7.03 -7.12
N TYR A 329 -9.71 7.84 -6.07
CA TYR A 329 -9.59 7.39 -4.67
C TYR A 329 -10.95 7.16 -4.00
N ARG A 330 -12.01 7.85 -4.45
CA ARG A 330 -13.39 7.61 -3.98
C ARG A 330 -13.87 6.18 -4.29
N GLU A 331 -13.31 5.57 -5.33
CA GLU A 331 -13.64 4.22 -5.74
C GLU A 331 -12.97 3.12 -4.89
N HIS A 332 -11.94 3.47 -4.10
CA HIS A 332 -11.16 2.55 -3.26
C HIS A 332 -11.47 2.73 -1.75
N LEU A 333 -12.62 3.35 -1.43
CA LEU A 333 -12.99 3.83 -0.07
C LEU A 333 -13.09 2.73 1.01
N HIS A 334 -13.19 1.45 0.62
CA HIS A 334 -13.26 0.31 1.54
C HIS A 334 -11.88 -0.23 1.96
N GLU A 335 -10.79 0.19 1.30
CA GLU A 335 -9.46 -0.42 1.43
C GLU A 335 -8.37 0.60 1.86
N ASP A 336 -8.70 1.64 2.66
CA ASP A 336 -7.66 2.57 3.15
C ASP A 336 -6.83 1.92 4.28
N PRO A 337 -5.53 1.62 4.08
CA PRO A 337 -4.69 1.00 5.10
C PRO A 337 -4.59 1.85 6.37
N ASN A 338 -4.79 3.16 6.26
CA ASN A 338 -4.77 4.07 7.40
C ASN A 338 -5.92 3.79 8.37
N LEU A 339 -7.09 3.40 7.88
CA LEU A 339 -8.25 3.07 8.72
C LEU A 339 -8.05 1.74 9.44
N LEU A 340 -7.53 0.71 8.75
CA LEU A 340 -7.16 -0.53 9.42
C LEU A 340 -6.14 -0.29 10.54
N ASN A 341 -5.13 0.56 10.29
CA ASN A 341 -4.18 0.93 11.33
C ASN A 341 -4.81 1.78 12.46
N ALA A 342 -5.82 2.60 12.17
CA ALA A 342 -6.58 3.34 13.19
C ALA A 342 -7.39 2.39 14.08
N PHE A 343 -8.03 1.39 13.49
CA PHE A 343 -8.71 0.33 14.25
C PHE A 343 -7.73 -0.41 15.17
N LEU A 344 -6.57 -0.82 14.63
CA LEU A 344 -5.51 -1.48 15.41
C LEU A 344 -4.92 -0.57 16.50
N PHE A 345 -4.89 0.74 16.28
CA PHE A 345 -4.54 1.69 17.33
C PHE A 345 -5.54 1.65 18.49
N GLY A 346 -6.84 1.54 18.21
CA GLY A 346 -7.87 1.29 19.25
C GLY A 346 -7.57 0.04 20.06
N ILE A 347 -7.27 -1.09 19.40
CA ILE A 347 -6.88 -2.35 20.06
C ILE A 347 -5.69 -2.12 20.98
N LYS A 348 -4.63 -1.49 20.44
CA LYS A 348 -3.40 -1.20 21.19
C LYS A 348 -3.67 -0.33 22.42
N VAL A 349 -4.51 0.70 22.29
CA VAL A 349 -4.87 1.59 23.40
C VAL A 349 -5.45 0.80 24.57
N VAL A 350 -6.38 -0.13 24.32
CA VAL A 350 -7.00 -0.93 25.38
C VAL A 350 -6.01 -1.91 26.01
N GLN A 351 -5.17 -2.55 25.20
CA GLN A 351 -4.13 -3.46 25.69
C GLN A 351 -3.11 -2.71 26.57
N ASP A 352 -2.61 -1.56 26.10
CA ASP A 352 -1.63 -0.75 26.82
C ASP A 352 -2.23 -0.09 28.07
N LEU A 353 -3.51 0.30 28.03
CA LEU A 353 -4.22 0.84 29.21
C LEU A 353 -4.40 -0.23 30.28
N SER A 354 -4.74 -1.47 29.88
CA SER A 354 -4.92 -2.59 30.81
C SER A 354 -3.63 -3.01 31.52
N ASN A 355 -2.47 -2.74 30.92
CA ASN A 355 -1.16 -3.01 31.54
C ASN A 355 -0.69 -1.92 32.51
N ARG A 356 -1.37 -0.75 32.53
CA ARG A 356 -1.03 0.40 33.40
C ARG A 356 -1.83 0.45 34.70
N ILE A 357 -2.92 -0.32 34.77
CA ILE A 357 -3.84 -0.44 35.92
C ILE A 357 -3.54 -1.77 36.58
#